data_AF-A0A965K5H3-F1
#
_entry.id   AF-A0A965K5H3-F1
#
_cell.length_a   1.000
_cell.length_b   1.000
_cell.length_c   1.000
_cell.angle_alpha   90.00
_cell.angle_beta   90.00
_cell.angle_gamma   90.00
#
_symmetry.space_group_name_H-M   'P 1'
#
loop_
_entity.id
_entity.type
_entity.pdbx_description
1 polymer ?
#
loop_
_entity_poly.entity_id
_entity_poly.type
_entity_poly.pdbx_seq_one_letter_code
_entity_poly.pdbx_strand_id
1 'polypeptide(L)' 'MGMKEDRLFSQWETGIVTHSAKETEAVAATFAQSLPPDLILTLAGDLGAGKTTFVRGLARGLGIEEDITSPSFALLHV' A
#
# COMPACT_ATOMS: atom_id res chain seq x y z
N MET A 1 -1.07 -2.36 23.75
CA MET A 1 -0.93 -1.89 22.37
C MET A 1 -0.31 -2.96 21.46
N GLY A 2 0.80 -3.61 21.83
CA GLY A 2 1.51 -4.56 20.95
C GLY A 2 1.03 -6.02 20.99
N MET A 3 -0.05 -6.37 20.28
CA MET A 3 -0.34 -7.77 19.90
C MET A 3 -0.92 -7.91 18.48
N LYS A 4 -1.54 -6.86 17.93
CA LYS A 4 -2.05 -6.86 16.55
C LYS A 4 -0.99 -6.47 15.52
N GLU A 5 -0.09 -5.56 15.88
CA GLU A 5 1.03 -5.11 15.02
C GLU A 5 1.92 -6.30 14.65
N ASP A 6 2.34 -7.11 15.64
CA ASP A 6 3.23 -8.26 15.46
C ASP A 6 2.69 -9.29 14.44
N ARG A 7 1.37 -9.53 14.44
CA ARG A 7 0.76 -10.56 13.62
C ARG A 7 0.64 -10.13 12.15
N LEU A 8 0.42 -8.84 11.89
CA LEU A 8 0.41 -8.30 10.53
C LEU A 8 1.82 -8.34 9.94
N PHE A 9 2.82 -7.77 10.61
CA PHE A 9 4.20 -7.78 10.11
C PHE A 9 4.73 -9.20 9.89
N SER A 10 4.38 -10.17 10.74
CA SER A 10 4.74 -11.58 10.51
C SER A 10 4.18 -12.17 9.21
N GLN A 11 3.00 -11.73 8.76
CA GLN A 11 2.42 -12.17 7.49
C GLN A 11 3.14 -11.55 6.29
N TRP A 12 3.62 -10.31 6.43
CA TRP A 12 4.44 -9.65 5.42
C TRP A 12 5.84 -10.27 5.31
N GLU A 13 6.42 -10.74 6.42
CA GLU A 13 7.69 -11.50 6.40
C GLU A 13 7.56 -12.78 5.56
N THR A 14 6.40 -13.42 5.56
CA THR A 14 6.12 -14.61 4.73
C THR A 14 5.65 -14.29 3.31
N GLY A 15 5.39 -13.01 3.01
CA GLY A 15 4.82 -12.55 1.75
C GLY A 15 3.30 -12.73 1.65
N ILE A 16 2.66 -11.86 0.86
CA ILE A 16 1.23 -11.90 0.57
C ILE A 16 1.04 -12.02 -0.95
N VAL A 17 0.19 -12.95 -1.38
CA VAL A 17 -0.18 -13.12 -2.79
C VAL A 17 -1.61 -12.64 -3.01
N THR A 18 -1.82 -11.81 -4.02
CA THR A 18 -3.13 -11.31 -4.42
C THR A 18 -3.41 -11.69 -5.87
N HIS A 19 -4.66 -12.01 -6.19
CA HIS A 19 -5.07 -12.45 -7.53
C HIS A 19 -5.90 -11.40 -8.29
N SER A 20 -6.13 -10.24 -7.68
CA SER A 20 -6.87 -9.15 -8.31
C SER A 20 -6.42 -7.79 -7.79
N ALA A 21 -6.63 -6.73 -8.60
CA ALA A 21 -6.35 -5.36 -8.19
C ALA A 21 -7.13 -4.96 -6.92
N LYS A 22 -8.37 -5.46 -6.79
CA LYS A 22 -9.22 -5.23 -5.62
C LYS A 22 -8.63 -5.85 -4.35
N GLU A 23 -8.06 -7.05 -4.44
CA GLU A 23 -7.35 -7.67 -3.32
C GLU A 23 -6.08 -6.90 -2.96
N THR A 24 -5.29 -6.47 -3.95
CA THR A 24 -4.11 -5.63 -3.70
C THR A 24 -4.48 -4.33 -2.99
N GLU A 25 -5.55 -3.67 -3.42
CA GLU A 25 -6.06 -2.45 -2.77
C GLU A 25 -6.52 -2.72 -1.33
N ALA A 26 -7.23 -3.83 -1.08
CA ALA A 26 -7.72 -4.19 0.26
C ALA A 26 -6.58 -4.50 1.24
N VAL A 27 -5.55 -5.22 0.77
CA VAL A 27 -4.34 -5.49 1.56
C VAL A 27 -3.62 -4.19 1.91
N ALA A 28 -3.43 -3.31 0.92
CA ALA A 28 -2.76 -2.02 1.14
C ALA A 28 -3.55 -1.11 2.10
N ALA A 29 -4.88 -1.09 2.01
CA ALA A 29 -5.73 -0.32 2.93
C ALA A 29 -5.62 -0.80 4.38
N THR A 30 -5.56 -2.13 4.59
CA THR A 30 -5.36 -2.73 5.91
C THR A 30 -3.97 -2.41 6.45
N PHE A 31 -2.96 -2.49 5.58
CA PHE A 31 -1.58 -2.15 5.92
C PHE A 31 -1.42 -0.69 6.36
N ALA A 32 -2.13 0.23 5.70
CA ALA A 32 -2.08 1.66 6.01
C ALA A 32 -2.37 1.98 7.49
N GLN A 33 -3.30 1.23 8.11
CA GLN A 33 -3.67 1.42 9.52
C GLN A 33 -2.57 1.00 10.51
N SER A 34 -1.58 0.24 10.05
CA SER A 34 -0.46 -0.22 10.86
C SER A 34 0.80 0.64 10.69
N LEU A 35 0.77 1.64 9.81
CA LEU A 35 1.92 2.47 9.54
C LEU A 35 2.13 3.51 10.65
N PRO A 36 3.35 3.65 11.19
CA PRO A 36 3.66 4.76 12.07
C PRO A 36 3.67 6.09 11.30
N PRO A 37 3.43 7.22 11.98
CA PRO A 37 3.65 8.54 11.39
C PRO A 37 5.13 8.72 11.01
N ASP A 38 5.40 9.68 10.11
CA ASP A 38 6.75 10.09 9.68
C ASP A 38 7.62 8.97 9.05
N LEU A 39 6.97 8.09 8.29
CA LEU A 39 7.57 6.97 7.57
C LEU A 39 7.82 7.30 6.09
N ILE A 40 8.91 6.74 5.54
CA ILE A 40 9.14 6.66 4.09
C ILE A 40 8.92 5.20 3.64
N LEU A 41 7.93 4.98 2.76
CA LEU A 41 7.66 3.69 2.15
C LEU A 41 8.06 3.69 0.67
N THR A 42 8.95 2.77 0.27
CA THR A 42 9.37 2.60 -1.12
C THR A 42 8.70 1.38 -1.74
N LEU A 43 8.20 1.50 -2.98
CA LEU A 43 7.62 0.39 -3.74
C LEU A 43 8.52 0.01 -4.92
N ALA A 44 8.91 -1.26 -4.99
CA ALA A 44 9.74 -1.81 -6.06
C ALA A 44 8.98 -2.86 -6.87
N GLY A 45 9.29 -2.96 -8.16
CA GLY A 45 8.70 -3.93 -9.08
C GLY A 45 8.60 -3.37 -10.50
N ASP A 46 8.43 -4.27 -11.47
CA ASP A 46 8.40 -3.92 -12.90
C ASP A 46 7.20 -3.05 -13.31
N LEU A 47 7.23 -2.54 -14.54
CA LEU A 47 6.08 -1.85 -15.12
C LEU A 47 4.87 -2.79 -15.14
N GLY A 48 3.72 -2.29 -14.67
CA GLY A 48 2.50 -3.10 -14.57
C GLY A 48 2.44 -4.04 -13.35
N ALA A 49 3.46 -4.08 -12.49
CA ALA A 49 3.47 -4.93 -11.28
C ALA A 49 2.43 -4.55 -10.20
N GLY A 50 1.59 -3.53 -10.43
CA GLY A 50 0.52 -3.14 -9.51
C GLY A 50 0.90 -2.10 -8.45
N LYS A 51 2.07 -1.44 -8.55
CA LYS A 51 2.52 -0.39 -7.61
C LYS A 51 1.47 0.71 -7.39
N THR A 52 0.91 1.28 -8.46
CA THR A 52 -0.13 2.32 -8.36
C THR A 52 -1.43 1.80 -7.74
N THR A 53 -1.79 0.54 -8.01
CA THR A 53 -2.93 -0.13 -7.37
C THR A 53 -2.72 -0.26 -5.87
N PHE A 54 -1.50 -0.61 -5.44
CA PHE A 54 -1.14 -0.63 -4.03
C PHE A 54 -1.28 0.76 -3.39
N VAL A 55 -0.72 1.81 -4.00
CA VAL A 55 -0.80 3.19 -3.47
C VAL A 55 -2.26 3.65 -3.36
N ARG A 56 -3.13 3.34 -4.32
CA ARG A 56 -4.57 3.62 -4.24
C ARG A 56 -5.24 3.01 -3.01
N GLY A 57 -4.96 1.73 -2.75
CA GLY A 57 -5.46 1.06 -1.55
C GLY A 57 -4.92 1.69 -0.27
N LEU A 58 -3.62 1.99 -0.24
CA LEU A 58 -2.96 2.64 0.88
C LEU A 58 -3.60 4.01 1.20
N ALA A 59 -3.76 4.87 0.19
CA ALA A 59 -4.37 6.19 0.30
C ALA A 59 -5.79 6.11 0.90
N ARG A 60 -6.63 5.18 0.39
CA ARG A 60 -7.96 4.93 0.95
C ARG A 60 -7.90 4.48 2.41
N GLY A 61 -6.95 3.62 2.77
CA GLY A 61 -6.74 3.18 4.15
C GLY A 61 -6.34 4.32 5.11
N LEU A 62 -5.71 5.37 4.58
CA LEU A 62 -5.36 6.60 5.30
C LEU A 62 -6.48 7.66 5.27
N GLY A 63 -7.62 7.38 4.62
CA GLY A 63 -8.74 8.33 4.49
C GLY A 63 -8.58 9.37 3.39
N ILE A 64 -7.66 9.16 2.44
CA ILE A 64 -7.51 10.01 1.25
C ILE A 64 -8.50 9.53 0.19
N GLU A 65 -9.44 10.39 -0.18
CA GLU A 65 -10.53 10.07 -1.13
C GLU A 65 -10.25 10.53 -2.57
N GLU A 66 -9.15 11.25 -2.78
CA GLU A 66 -8.75 11.78 -4.08
C GLU A 66 -8.29 10.65 -5.02
N ASP A 67 -8.47 10.87 -6.32
CA ASP A 67 -8.03 9.93 -7.33
C ASP A 67 -6.50 9.90 -7.42
N ILE A 68 -5.90 8.84 -6.89
CA ILE A 68 -4.46 8.58 -7.06
C ILE A 68 -4.21 8.06 -8.47
N THR A 69 -3.48 8.85 -9.26
CA THR A 69 -3.03 8.47 -10.60
C THR A 69 -1.55 8.14 -10.60
N SER A 70 -1.12 7.37 -11.60
CA SER A 70 0.32 7.19 -11.82
C SER A 70 0.88 8.49 -12.38
N PRO A 71 1.96 9.04 -11.81
CA PRO A 71 2.69 10.12 -12.43
C PRO A 71 3.45 9.52 -13.63
N SER A 72 2.75 9.34 -14.75
CA SER A 72 3.31 8.68 -15.94
C SER A 72 4.41 9.51 -16.61
N PHE A 73 4.40 10.83 -16.38
CA PHE A 73 5.39 11.79 -16.87
C PHE A 73 5.86 12.79 -15.81
N ALA A 74 5.05 13.05 -14.77
CA ALA A 74 5.55 13.71 -13.57
C ALA A 74 6.48 12.71 -12.85
N LEU A 75 7.55 13.17 -12.22
CA LEU A 75 8.34 12.28 -11.35
C LEU A 75 7.69 12.16 -9.96
N LEU A 76 6.76 13.07 -9.63
CA LEU A 76 6.13 13.23 -8.33
C LEU A 76 4.75 13.90 -8.48
N HIS A 77 3.76 13.43 -7.72
CA HIS A 77 2.55 14.22 -7.40
C HIS A 77 2.79 14.88 -6.04
N VAL A 78 2.59 16.20 -5.96
CA VAL A 78 2.71 17.02 -4.75
C VAL A 78 1.35 17.54 -4.36
#